data_AF-A0A2X3F4S4-F1
#
_entry.id   AF-A0A2X3F4S4-F1
#
_cell.length_a   1.000
_cell.length_b   1.000
_cell.length_c   1.000
_cell.angle_alpha   90.00
_cell.angle_beta   90.00
_cell.angle_gamma   90.00
#
_symmetry.space_group_name_H-M   'P 1'
#
loop_
_entity.id
_entity.type
_entity.pdbx_description
1 polymer ?
#
loop_
_entity_poly.entity_id
_entity_poly.type
_entity_poly.pdbx_seq_one_letter_code
_entity_poly.pdbx_strand_id
1 'polypeptide(L)' 'MNLDYQLDGPDGAPVIVLSNSLGTTRAMWQPQIEALTPISGCCATTRTATVKRRKMAK' A
#
# COMPACT_ATOMS: atom_id res chain seq x y z
N MET A 1 -4.62 17.20 0.35
CA MET A 1 -4.20 15.89 -0.19
C MET A 1 -3.95 14.98 1.01
N ASN A 2 -4.71 13.90 1.19
CA ASN A 2 -4.53 12.97 2.32
C ASN A 2 -4.19 11.59 1.72
N LEU A 3 -3.07 11.01 2.14
CA LEU A 3 -2.55 9.74 1.63
C LEU A 3 -2.67 8.68 2.72
N ASP A 4 -3.34 7.58 2.38
CA ASP A 4 -3.46 6.41 3.24
C ASP A 4 -2.22 5.52 3.05
N TYR A 5 -1.48 5.31 4.13
CA TYR A 5 -0.27 4.48 4.17
C TYR A 5 -0.18 3.73 5.51
N GLN A 6 0.55 2.62 5.51
CA GLN A 6 0.96 1.92 6.73
C GLN A 6 2.42 1.48 6.56
N LEU A 7 3.12 1.40 7.69
CA LEU A 7 4.48 0.90 7.79
C LEU A 7 4.46 -0.38 8.62
N ASP A 8 5.10 -1.43 8.11
CA ASP A 8 5.22 -2.73 8.75
C ASP A 8 6.69 -3.16 8.75
N GLY A 9 7.23 -3.49 9.93
CA GLY A 9 8.61 -3.98 10.12
C GLY A 9 9.38 -3.32 11.27
N PRO A 10 10.60 -3.79 11.55
CA PRO A 10 11.45 -3.25 12.61
C PRO A 10 12.05 -1.89 12.26
N ASP A 11 12.17 -1.02 13.27
CA ASP A 11 12.80 0.29 13.14
C ASP A 11 14.25 0.17 12.65
N GLY A 12 14.63 1.02 11.69
CA GLY A 12 15.99 1.11 11.17
C GLY A 12 16.35 0.10 10.07
N ALA A 13 15.46 -0.83 9.71
CA ALA A 13 15.68 -1.69 8.54
C ALA A 13 15.26 -0.99 7.21
N PRO A 14 15.78 -1.45 6.05
CA PRO A 14 15.53 -0.79 4.76
C PRO A 14 14.04 -0.68 4.41
N VAL A 15 13.63 0.46 3.83
CA VAL A 15 12.24 0.74 3.44
C VAL A 15 11.96 0.26 2.02
N ILE A 16 10.84 -0.43 1.82
CA ILE A 16 10.31 -0.82 0.51
C ILE A 16 8.94 -0.16 0.32
N VAL A 17 8.74 0.53 -0.78
CA VAL A 17 7.45 1.20 -1.09
C VAL A 17 6.69 0.39 -2.13
N LEU A 18 5.46 -0.03 -1.78
CA LEU A 18 4.57 -0.73 -2.69
C LEU A 18 3.44 0.21 -3.15
N SER A 19 3.23 0.28 -4.46
CA SER A 19 2.18 1.10 -5.05
C SER A 19 1.04 0.21 -5.55
N ASN A 20 -0.18 0.62 -5.23
CA ASN A 20 -1.37 -0.10 -5.64
C ASN A 20 -1.84 0.33 -7.03
N SER A 21 -2.41 -0.63 -7.76
CA SER A 21 -3.21 -0.32 -8.94
C SER A 21 -4.50 0.40 -8.54
N LEU A 22 -5.11 1.09 -9.50
CA LEU A 22 -6.33 1.84 -9.25
C LEU A 22 -7.50 0.89 -8.94
N GLY A 23 -8.18 1.13 -7.82
CA GLY A 23 -9.34 0.34 -7.41
C GLY A 23 -9.00 -0.93 -6.62
N THR A 24 -7.71 -1.20 -6.34
CA THR A 24 -7.31 -2.25 -5.39
C THR A 24 -7.14 -1.68 -3.98
N THR A 25 -6.96 -2.58 -3.01
CA THR A 25 -6.62 -2.23 -1.64
C THR A 25 -5.25 -2.80 -1.29
N ARG A 26 -4.64 -2.26 -0.23
CA ARG A 26 -3.36 -2.74 0.30
C ARG A 26 -3.34 -4.23 0.67
N ALA A 27 -4.50 -4.82 0.94
CA ALA A 27 -4.63 -6.26 1.21
C ALA A 27 -4.12 -7.14 0.05
N MET A 28 -4.03 -6.61 -1.18
CA MET A 28 -3.42 -7.35 -2.30
C MET A 28 -1.95 -7.73 -2.05
N TRP A 29 -1.27 -7.00 -1.17
CA TRP A 29 0.13 -7.21 -0.83
C TRP A 29 0.34 -8.04 0.43
N GLN A 30 -0.71 -8.55 1.07
CA GLN A 30 -0.60 -9.28 2.34
C GLN A 30 0.44 -10.43 2.29
N PRO A 31 0.45 -11.27 1.23
CA PRO A 31 1.47 -12.33 1.12
C PRO A 31 2.90 -11.81 0.99
N GLN A 32 3.09 -10.70 0.26
CA GLN A 32 4.40 -10.08 0.07
C GLN A 32 4.86 -9.37 1.35
N ILE A 33 3.96 -8.73 2.08
CA ILE A 33 4.26 -8.11 3.37
C ILE A 33 4.79 -9.18 4.33
N GLU A 34 4.09 -10.30 4.49
CA GLU A 34 4.53 -11.41 5.35
C GLU A 34 5.95 -11.91 5.02
N ALA A 35 6.31 -11.97 3.74
CA ALA A 35 7.64 -12.39 3.29
C ALA A 35 8.73 -11.31 3.44
N LEU A 36 8.36 -10.03 3.35
CA LEU A 36 9.31 -8.90 3.33
C LEU A 36 9.54 -8.30 4.72
N THR A 37 8.57 -8.36 5.63
CA THR A 37 8.67 -7.79 6.99
C THR A 37 9.88 -8.31 7.80
N PRO A 38 10.33 -9.58 7.68
CA PRO A 38 11.53 -10.04 8.39
C PRO A 38 12.84 -9.42 7.91
N ILE A 39 12.89 -8.97 6.64
CA ILE A 39 14.12 -8.49 5.98
C ILE A 39 14.11 -6.99 5.68
N SER A 40 12.96 -6.33 5.81
CA SER A 40 12.76 -4.91 5.52
C SER A 40 12.01 -4.25 6.67
N GLY A 41 12.38 -3.02 7.00
CA GLY A 41 11.89 -2.31 8.18
C GLY A 41 10.54 -1.65 7.99
N CYS A 42 10.10 -1.48 6.75
CA CYS A 42 8.89 -0.75 6.42
C CYS A 42 8.41 -1.14 5.03
N CYS A 43 7.34 -1.92 4.94
CA CYS A 43 6.60 -2.07 3.68
C CYS A 43 5.56 -0.94 3.57
N ALA A 44 5.98 0.23 3.08
CA ALA A 44 5.11 1.39 2.90
C ALA A 44 4.19 1.16 1.71
N THR A 45 3.00 0.60 1.94
CA THR A 45 2.04 0.47 0.84
C THR A 45 1.17 1.71 0.77
N THR A 46 1.17 2.40 -0.37
CA THR A 46 0.40 3.62 -0.58
C THR A 46 -0.93 3.32 -1.27
N ARG A 47 -2.05 3.87 -0.77
CA ARG A 47 -3.34 3.80 -1.45
C ARG A 47 -3.44 4.96 -2.43
N THR A 48 -3.29 4.70 -3.73
CA THR A 48 -3.59 5.68 -4.78
C THR A 48 -5.05 6.11 -4.65
N ALA A 49 -5.30 7.42 -4.66
CA ALA A 49 -6.59 8.04 -4.43
C ALA A 49 -7.74 7.30 -5.13
N THR A 50 -8.82 7.07 -4.39
CA THR A 50 -10.05 6.46 -4.88
C THR A 50 -10.57 7.26 -6.08
N VAL A 51 -10.36 6.78 -7.32
CA VAL A 51 -11.16 7.25 -8.45
C VAL A 51 -12.55 6.70 -8.21
N LYS A 52 -13.35 7.46 -7.47
CA LYS A 52 -14.80 7.31 -7.43
C LYS A 52 -15.25 7.51 -8.87
N ARG A 53 -15.39 6.41 -9.63
CA ARG A 53 -16.22 6.40 -10.84
C ARG A 53 -17.62 6.83 -10.38
N ARG A 54 -17.89 8.14 -10.33
CA ARG A 54 -19.26 8.62 -10.43
C ARG A 54 -19.73 8.08 -11.76
N LYS A 55 -20.77 7.24 -11.72
CA LYS A 55 -21.57 6.83 -12.87
C LYS A 55 -21.58 7.98 -13.90
N MET A 56 -21.05 7.72 -15.08
CA MET A 56 -21.56 8.37 -16.28
C MET A 56 -22.99 7.86 -16.43
N ALA A 57 -23.93 8.52 -15.75
CA ALA A 57 -25.33 8.43 -16.06
C ALA A 57 -25.59 9.51 -17.11
N LYS A 58 -25.71 9.07 -18.35
CA LYS A 58 -26.55 9.72 -19.34
C LYS A 58 -27.45 8.64 -19.92
#